data_AF-A0A261KSL8-F1
#
_entry.id   AF-A0A261KSL8-F1
#
_cell.length_a   1.000
_cell.length_b   1.000
_cell.length_c   1.000
_cell.angle_alpha   90.00
_cell.angle_beta   90.00
_cell.angle_gamma   90.00
#
_symmetry.space_group_name_H-M   'P 1'
#
loop_
_entity.id
_entity.type
_entity.pdbx_description
1 polymer ?
#
loop_
_entity_poly.entity_id
_entity_poly.type
_entity_poly.pdbx_seq_one_letter_code
_entity_poly.pdbx_strand_id
1 'polypeptide(L)'
;MLLEGIRQQTTRQGIQNILADESFSIDGVTGKIKFKPGTGDRQKLPLELVKIVPCANRMFGFTFIPMKFSTPEDAGLNCSIYD
;
A
#
# COMPACT_ATOMS: atom_id res chain seq x y z
N MET A 1 5.38 8.18 7.63
CA MET A 1 4.14 8.62 8.31
C MET A 1 4.39 8.83 9.80
N LEU A 2 4.42 7.78 10.65
CA LEU A 2 4.65 7.98 12.09
C LEU A 2 6.02 8.59 12.39
N LEU A 3 7.08 8.11 11.74
CA LEU A 3 8.42 8.70 11.83
C LEU A 3 8.44 10.18 11.44
N GLU A 4 7.59 10.60 10.49
CA GLU A 4 7.52 11.99 10.06
C GLU A 4 6.87 12.87 11.14
N GLY A 5 5.78 12.38 11.75
CA GLY A 5 5.20 13.04 12.91
C GLY A 5 6.20 13.15 14.08
N ILE A 6 6.93 12.07 14.38
CA ILE A 6 7.94 12.03 15.45
C ILE A 6 9.06 13.06 15.22
N ARG A 7 9.51 13.23 13.97
CA ARG A 7 10.57 14.21 13.63
C ARG A 7 10.15 15.64 13.90
N GLN A 8 8.87 15.96 13.71
CA GLN A 8 8.33 17.30 13.92
C GLN A 8 7.92 17.53 15.38
N GLN A 9 7.48 16.48 16.08
CA GLN A 9 7.03 16.56 17.45
C GLN A 9 7.12 15.20 18.15
N THR A 10 7.62 15.16 19.39
CA THR A 10 7.95 13.90 20.06
C THR A 10 6.87 13.43 21.04
N THR A 11 5.92 14.29 21.39
CA THR A 11 4.80 13.92 22.25
C THR A 11 3.68 13.25 21.45
N ARG A 12 2.97 12.29 22.06
CA ARG A 12 1.81 11.63 21.43
C ARG A 12 0.79 12.64 20.90
N GLN A 13 0.40 13.62 21.71
CA GLN A 13 -0.57 14.64 21.33
C GLN A 13 -0.07 15.49 20.16
N GLY A 14 1.20 15.86 20.20
CA GLY A 14 1.77 16.68 19.15
C GLY A 14 1.91 15.95 17.82
N ILE A 15 2.28 14.66 17.83
CA ILE A 15 2.25 13.80 16.64
C ILE A 15 0.83 13.73 16.06
N GLN A 16 -0.18 13.55 16.90
CA GLN A 16 -1.57 13.53 16.46
C GLN A 16 -1.97 14.85 15.79
N ASN A 17 -1.58 16.00 16.36
CA ASN A 17 -1.84 17.30 15.77
C ASN A 17 -1.17 17.44 14.39
N ILE A 18 0.11 17.02 14.25
CA ILE A 18 0.81 17.05 12.95
C ILE A 18 0.12 16.17 11.91
N LEU A 19 -0.31 14.96 12.27
CA LEU A 19 -0.97 14.04 11.35
C LEU A 19 -2.40 14.46 11.00
N ALA A 20 -3.09 15.19 11.88
CA ALA A 20 -4.45 15.66 11.68
C ALA A 20 -4.54 16.98 10.88
N ASP A 21 -3.41 17.67 10.69
CA ASP A 21 -3.35 18.91 9.92
C ASP A 21 -3.72 18.67 8.45
N GLU A 22 -4.60 19.49 7.87
CA GLU A 22 -5.07 19.35 6.49
C GLU A 22 -3.97 19.56 5.45
N SER A 23 -2.92 20.29 5.82
CA SER A 23 -1.73 20.50 4.99
C SER A 23 -0.76 19.31 5.03
N PHE A 24 -0.91 18.39 6.00
CA PHE A 24 -0.04 17.23 6.12
C PHE A 24 -0.11 16.36 4.86
N SER A 25 1.05 16.10 4.29
CA SER A 25 1.19 15.17 3.19
C SER A 25 2.58 14.57 3.13
N ILE A 26 2.65 13.27 2.87
CA ILE A 26 3.92 12.56 2.67
C ILE A 26 3.78 11.53 1.56
N ASP A 27 4.85 11.30 0.82
CA ASP A 27 4.91 10.22 -0.15
C ASP A 27 5.14 8.88 0.57
N GLY A 28 4.22 7.94 0.37
CA GLY A 28 4.32 6.57 0.85
C GLY A 28 4.48 5.58 -0.30
N VAL A 29 4.71 4.30 0.04
CA VAL A 29 4.84 3.20 -0.94
C VAL A 29 3.60 3.08 -1.83
N THR A 30 2.43 3.33 -1.26
CA THR A 30 1.15 3.26 -1.98
C THR A 30 0.74 4.62 -2.57
N GLY A 31 1.68 5.56 -2.72
CA GLY A 31 1.44 6.93 -3.16
C GLY A 31 1.23 7.93 -2.03
N LYS A 32 0.72 9.11 -2.38
CA LYS A 32 0.60 10.25 -1.46
C LYS A 32 -0.39 9.98 -0.33
N ILE A 33 0.08 10.08 0.91
CA ILE A 33 -0.69 9.89 2.13
C ILE A 33 -1.21 11.25 2.61
N LYS A 34 -2.51 11.29 2.90
CA LYS A 34 -3.25 12.38 3.56
C LYS A 34 -4.34 11.78 4.43
N PHE A 35 -4.83 12.51 5.43
CA PHE A 35 -5.88 12.04 6.34
C PHE A 35 -7.16 12.87 6.21
N LYS A 36 -8.29 12.24 6.51
CA LYS A 36 -9.57 12.92 6.64
C LYS A 36 -9.61 13.65 7.99
N PRO A 37 -10.02 14.92 8.03
CA PRO A 37 -10.21 15.64 9.28
C PRO A 37 -11.18 14.90 10.21
N GLY A 38 -10.86 14.83 11.50
CA GLY A 38 -11.74 14.30 12.54
C GLY A 38 -11.86 12.77 12.64
N THR A 39 -11.53 11.99 11.62
CA THR A 39 -11.63 10.51 11.68
C THR A 39 -10.28 9.81 11.73
N GLY A 40 -9.21 10.43 11.22
CA GLY A 40 -7.89 9.79 11.09
C GLY A 40 -7.81 8.75 9.97
N ASP A 41 -8.86 8.61 9.16
CA ASP A 41 -8.84 7.74 7.98
C ASP A 41 -7.95 8.32 6.89
N ARG A 42 -7.38 7.49 6.02
CA ARG A 42 -6.73 7.99 4.81
C ARG A 42 -7.74 8.66 3.88
N GLN A 43 -7.38 9.84 3.35
CA GLN A 43 -8.21 10.57 2.41
C GLN A 43 -8.34 9.83 1.07
N LYS A 44 -7.24 9.22 0.60
CA LYS A 44 -7.24 8.33 -0.56
C LYS A 44 -6.89 6.91 -0.14
N LEU A 45 -7.65 5.95 -0.66
CA LEU A 45 -7.31 4.53 -0.60
C LEU A 45 -6.66 4.17 -1.94
N PRO A 46 -5.33 4.02 -2.00
CA PRO A 46 -4.68 3.42 -3.15
C PRO A 46 -5.02 1.93 -3.17
N LEU A 47 -6.13 1.59 -3.82
CA LEU A 47 -6.55 0.21 -4.03
C LEU A 47 -5.96 -0.24 -5.37
N GLU A 48 -4.73 -0.74 -5.36
CA GLU A 48 -4.34 -1.67 -6.43
C GLU A 48 -4.95 -3.01 -6.06
N LEU A 49 -6.12 -3.30 -6.65
CA LEU A 49 -6.78 -4.57 -6.45
C LEU A 49 -5.95 -5.67 -7.10
N VAL A 50 -5.72 -6.75 -6.36
CA VAL A 50 -5.03 -7.94 -6.84
C VAL A 50 -5.99 -9.12 -6.84
N LYS A 51 -5.73 -10.08 -7.72
CA LYS A 51 -6.42 -11.37 -7.72
C LYS A 51 -5.43 -12.51 -7.50
N ILE A 52 -5.92 -13.60 -6.92
CA ILE A 52 -5.16 -14.82 -6.71
C ILE A 52 -5.26 -15.66 -7.98
N VAL A 53 -4.11 -16.10 -8.49
CA VAL A 53 -4.02 -16.97 -9.67
C VAL A 53 -3.11 -18.16 -9.38
N PRO A 54 -3.35 -19.33 -9.99
CA PRO A 54 -2.43 -20.47 -9.91
C PRO A 54 -1.03 -20.09 -10.40
N CYS A 55 -0.01 -20.53 -9.67
CA CYS A 55 1.39 -20.40 -10.05
C CYS A 55 2.21 -21.50 -9.36
N ALA A 56 2.39 -22.63 -10.04
CA ALA A 56 2.79 -23.89 -9.42
C ALA A 56 4.20 -23.87 -8.80
N ASN A 57 5.09 -23.02 -9.31
CA ASN A 57 6.46 -22.87 -8.78
C ASN A 57 6.56 -21.95 -7.54
N ARG A 58 5.42 -21.46 -7.00
CA ARG A 58 5.38 -20.67 -5.76
C ARG A 58 5.13 -21.57 -4.56
N MET A 59 5.56 -21.12 -3.38
CA MET A 59 5.48 -21.86 -2.11
C MET A 59 4.10 -22.47 -1.82
N PHE A 60 3.03 -21.79 -2.23
CA PHE A 60 1.65 -22.25 -2.02
C PHE A 60 0.93 -22.66 -3.30
N GLY A 61 1.63 -22.71 -4.44
CA GLY A 61 1.02 -23.00 -5.75
C GLY A 61 0.18 -21.85 -6.33
N PHE A 62 0.21 -20.67 -5.71
CA PHE A 62 -0.53 -19.48 -6.15
C PHE A 62 0.34 -18.22 -6.05
N THR A 63 -0.06 -17.18 -6.76
CA THR A 63 0.51 -15.83 -6.67
C THR A 63 -0.57 -14.76 -6.78
N PHE A 64 -0.20 -13.52 -6.49
CA PHE A 64 -1.06 -12.35 -6.62
C PHE A 64 -0.63 -11.57 -7.86
N ILE A 65 -1.59 -11.24 -8.72
CA ILE A 65 -1.36 -10.32 -9.84
C ILE A 65 -2.34 -9.15 -9.79
N PRO A 66 -1.92 -7.95 -10.24
CA PRO A 66 -2.83 -6.83 -10.42
C PRO A 66 -4.06 -7.23 -11.27
N MET A 67 -5.24 -6.76 -10.87
CA MET A 67 -6.52 -7.04 -11.55
C MET A 67 -6.52 -6.69 -13.05
N LYS A 68 -5.65 -5.78 -13.48
CA LYS A 68 -5.47 -5.39 -14.90
C LYS A 68 -4.90 -6.51 -15.78
N PHE A 69 -4.26 -7.52 -15.19
CA PHE A 69 -3.71 -8.66 -15.92
C PHE A 69 -4.66 -9.84 -15.87
N SER A 70 -4.79 -10.56 -16.98
CA SER A 70 -5.69 -11.72 -17.07
C SER A 70 -4.99 -12.96 -16.54
N THR A 71 -3.72 -13.17 -16.90
CA THR A 71 -2.91 -14.33 -16.49
C THR A 71 -1.61 -13.93 -15.78
N PRO A 72 -0.92 -14.88 -15.11
CA PRO A 72 0.42 -14.61 -14.58
C PRO A 72 1.41 -14.15 -15.65
N GLU A 73 1.33 -14.69 -16.86
CA GLU A 73 2.24 -14.37 -17.98
C GLU A 73 2.05 -12.93 -18.45
N ASP A 74 0.80 -12.45 -18.53
CA ASP A 74 0.49 -11.04 -18.82
C ASP A 74 1.12 -10.10 -17.78
N ALA A 75 1.25 -10.57 -16.54
CA ALA A 75 1.89 -9.86 -15.43
C ALA A 75 3.43 -10.03 -15.42
N GLY A 76 4.01 -10.68 -16.43
CA GLY A 76 5.45 -10.94 -16.54
C GLY A 76 5.96 -12.06 -15.62
N LEU A 77 5.07 -12.94 -15.15
CA LEU A 77 5.44 -14.06 -14.28
C LEU A 77 5.56 -15.35 -15.09
N ASN A 78 6.64 -16.09 -14.85
CA ASN A 78 6.76 -17.49 -15.27
C ASN A 78 6.29 -18.39 -14.12
N CYS A 79 5.25 -19.18 -14.37
CA CYS A 79 4.65 -20.11 -13.41
C CYS A 79 4.88 -21.59 -13.77
N SER A 80 5.69 -21.87 -14.80
CA SER A 80 6.11 -23.20 -15.19
C SER A 80 6.99 -23.84 -14.11
N ILE A 81 6.86 -25.16 -13.96
CA ILE A 81 7.66 -25.97 -13.02
C ILE A 81 9.02 -26.34 -13.64
N TYR A 82 9.17 -26.18 -14.95
CA TYR A 82 10.36 -26.50 -15.74
C TYR A 82 10.73 -25.31 -16.64
N ASP A 83 12.04 -25.11 -16.88
CA ASP A 83 12.58 -24.17 -17.86
C ASP A 83 12.38 -24.65 -19.31
#